data_AF-A0A9E3YF58-F1
#
_entry.id   AF-A0A9E3YF58-F1
#
_cell.length_a   1.000
_cell.length_b   1.000
_cell.length_c   1.000
_cell.angle_alpha   90.00
_cell.angle_beta   90.00
_cell.angle_gamma   90.00
#
_symmetry.space_group_name_H-M   'P 1'
#
loop_
_entity.id
_entity.type
_entity.pdbx_description
1 polymer ?
#
loop_
_entity_poly.entity_id
_entity_poly.type
_entity_poly.pdbx_seq_one_letter_code
_entity_poly.pdbx_strand_id
1 'polypeptide(L)'
;MDNRQVATLAAILVAALIGLVVVVNLTGDDEPPTSTTTSSTSSTTTPTTADTSPSTTVPADLGDRVLAQLAARTADSTERARSLAAPGSPAEAYFLHQVAALSIVGDQPVARLEGSEPWRVCDQVDGGARCRTFDALTTDADGRLFSFEIDGRSIEGRLVVDGYTVSDGGVTVSLVSAYRTIPDDSMVVIVEIENGRSDGIIANGFAAVYSDPTLGDFEVASSVGLDAIAGGGSARMLFVFDGGDIAGDLVLPFTSADFTESFQITLTAATP
;
A
#
# COMPACT_ATOMS: atom_id res chain seq x y z
N MET A 1 -10.47 10.76 25.24
CA MET A 1 -10.92 9.75 24.26
C MET A 1 -11.05 8.42 24.98
N ASP A 2 -12.17 7.73 24.76
CA ASP A 2 -12.51 6.47 25.42
C ASP A 2 -11.75 5.31 24.74
N ASN A 3 -11.13 4.41 25.53
CA ASN A 3 -10.31 3.29 25.02
C ASN A 3 -11.09 2.34 24.08
N ARG A 4 -12.43 2.41 24.09
CA ARG A 4 -13.28 1.67 23.16
C ARG A 4 -13.30 2.27 21.74
N GLN A 5 -13.15 3.58 21.57
CA GLN A 5 -13.11 4.20 20.23
C GLN A 5 -11.80 3.93 19.49
N VAL A 6 -10.69 3.81 20.24
CA VAL A 6 -9.37 3.43 19.69
C VAL A 6 -9.40 1.99 19.16
N ALA A 7 -10.10 1.07 19.84
CA ALA A 7 -10.26 -0.31 19.40
C ALA A 7 -11.14 -0.46 18.14
N THR A 8 -12.18 0.37 17.98
CA THR A 8 -13.03 0.35 16.78
C THR A 8 -12.32 0.93 15.55
N LEU A 9 -11.49 1.97 15.73
CA LEU A 9 -10.65 2.52 14.66
C LEU A 9 -9.54 1.55 14.24
N ALA A 10 -8.93 0.83 15.19
CA ALA A 10 -7.99 -0.25 14.87
C ALA A 10 -8.65 -1.39 14.08
N ALA A 11 -9.90 -1.75 14.40
CA ALA A 11 -10.66 -2.77 13.66
C ALA A 11 -11.05 -2.33 12.23
N ILE A 12 -11.32 -1.04 12.01
CA ILE A 12 -11.54 -0.47 10.66
C ILE A 12 -10.25 -0.49 9.83
N LEU A 13 -9.09 -0.41 10.47
CA LEU A 13 -7.79 -0.42 9.81
C LEU A 13 -7.32 -1.81 9.36
N VAL A 14 -7.63 -2.86 10.14
CA VAL A 14 -7.54 -4.26 9.69
C VAL A 14 -8.35 -4.45 8.41
N ALA A 15 -9.43 -3.70 8.33
CA ALA A 15 -10.36 -3.76 7.23
C ALA A 15 -9.90 -2.91 6.03
N ALA A 16 -9.04 -1.90 6.17
CA ALA A 16 -8.53 -1.07 5.06
C ALA A 16 -7.23 -1.58 4.42
N LEU A 17 -6.35 -2.27 5.17
CA LEU A 17 -5.28 -3.08 4.57
C LEU A 17 -5.82 -4.25 3.72
N ILE A 18 -7.12 -4.55 3.85
CA ILE A 18 -7.85 -5.65 3.18
C ILE A 18 -9.22 -5.17 2.63
N GLY A 19 -9.42 -3.87 2.47
CA GLY A 19 -10.62 -3.17 1.95
C GLY A 19 -11.95 -3.20 2.72
N LEU A 20 -12.39 -2.10 3.33
CA LEU A 20 -13.71 -1.94 3.99
C LEU A 20 -14.35 -0.60 3.64
N VAL A 21 -15.60 -0.67 3.19
CA VAL A 21 -16.46 0.46 2.84
C VAL A 21 -17.47 0.77 3.95
N VAL A 22 -17.62 2.06 4.29
CA VAL A 22 -18.87 2.63 4.82
C VAL A 22 -19.54 3.39 3.68
N VAL A 23 -20.62 2.84 3.13
CA VAL A 23 -21.36 3.47 2.02
C VAL A 23 -22.21 4.62 2.58
N VAL A 24 -21.87 5.86 2.24
CA VAL A 24 -22.81 6.99 2.26
C VAL A 24 -23.20 7.30 0.82
N ASN A 25 -24.40 6.90 0.43
CA ASN A 25 -25.00 7.22 -0.86
C ASN A 25 -25.37 8.70 -0.92
N LEU A 26 -24.74 9.45 -1.84
CA LEU A 26 -25.32 10.67 -2.41
C LEU A 26 -25.18 10.59 -3.93
N THR A 27 -26.31 10.34 -4.57
CA THR A 27 -26.53 10.29 -6.02
C THR A 27 -26.40 11.67 -6.64
N GLY A 28 -25.63 11.78 -7.72
CA GLY A 28 -25.66 12.91 -8.64
C GLY A 28 -25.21 12.46 -10.04
N ASP A 29 -26.18 12.35 -10.95
CA ASP A 29 -26.01 12.15 -12.39
C ASP A 29 -25.23 13.30 -13.05
N ASP A 30 -24.26 13.00 -13.91
CA ASP A 30 -24.06 13.72 -15.19
C ASP A 30 -23.07 12.97 -16.12
N GLU A 31 -23.48 12.80 -17.38
CA GLU A 31 -22.74 12.19 -18.51
C GLU A 31 -22.47 13.30 -19.58
N PRO A 32 -21.69 13.04 -20.65
CA PRO A 32 -20.25 13.28 -20.81
C PRO A 32 -19.96 14.42 -21.82
N PRO A 33 -18.69 14.61 -22.24
CA PRO A 33 -18.45 14.42 -23.67
C PRO A 33 -17.14 13.72 -24.06
N THR A 34 -17.23 13.03 -25.20
CA THR A 34 -16.19 12.29 -25.92
C THR A 34 -15.16 13.22 -26.56
N SER A 35 -13.87 12.84 -26.54
CA SER A 35 -12.85 13.41 -27.43
C SER A 35 -11.94 12.32 -27.98
N THR A 36 -11.84 12.29 -29.31
CA THR A 36 -11.05 11.36 -30.11
C THR A 36 -9.67 11.96 -30.36
N THR A 37 -8.60 11.28 -29.96
CA THR A 37 -7.23 11.68 -30.32
C THR A 37 -6.43 10.51 -30.87
N THR A 38 -5.90 10.75 -32.06
CA THR A 38 -5.16 9.86 -32.96
C THR A 38 -3.80 9.43 -32.41
N SER A 39 -3.53 8.13 -32.45
CA SER A 39 -2.25 7.50 -32.12
C SER A 39 -1.16 7.82 -33.16
N SER A 40 0.05 8.11 -32.70
CA SER A 40 1.28 8.09 -33.51
C SER A 40 2.26 7.10 -32.91
N THR A 41 2.47 5.98 -33.60
CA THR A 41 3.41 4.93 -33.23
C THR A 41 4.82 5.31 -33.69
N SER A 42 5.76 5.46 -32.74
CA SER A 42 7.19 5.50 -33.03
C SER A 42 7.85 4.27 -32.44
N SER A 43 8.43 3.44 -33.29
CA SER A 43 9.14 2.22 -32.92
C SER A 43 10.59 2.55 -32.60
N THR A 44 10.95 2.44 -31.32
CA THR A 44 12.35 2.50 -30.86
C THR A 44 12.76 1.10 -30.40
N THR A 45 13.77 0.54 -31.05
CA THR A 45 14.37 -0.76 -30.71
C THR A 45 15.33 -0.63 -29.53
N THR A 46 14.97 -1.25 -28.40
CA THR A 46 15.75 -1.33 -27.16
C THR A 46 16.53 -2.66 -27.12
N PRO A 47 17.72 -2.73 -26.46
CA PRO A 47 18.59 -3.90 -26.50
C PRO A 47 18.03 -5.07 -25.69
N THR A 48 18.33 -6.28 -26.13
CA THR A 48 17.98 -7.55 -25.48
C THR A 48 18.71 -7.72 -24.15
N THR A 49 18.00 -7.49 -23.04
CA THR A 49 18.37 -8.00 -21.71
C THR A 49 18.08 -9.51 -21.68
N ALA A 50 18.97 -10.29 -21.06
CA ALA A 50 18.81 -11.73 -20.90
C ALA A 50 17.46 -12.06 -20.25
N ASP A 51 16.66 -12.82 -20.97
CA ASP A 51 15.33 -13.30 -20.62
C ASP A 51 15.43 -14.21 -19.38
N THR A 52 15.26 -13.63 -18.20
CA THR A 52 15.05 -14.37 -16.95
C THR A 52 13.56 -14.66 -16.87
N SER A 53 13.07 -15.50 -17.78
CA SER A 53 11.67 -15.90 -17.80
C SER A 53 11.34 -16.67 -16.51
N PRO A 54 10.23 -16.36 -15.84
CA PRO A 54 9.82 -17.06 -14.63
C PRO A 54 9.58 -18.55 -14.93
N SER A 55 10.01 -19.40 -14.01
CA SER A 55 9.73 -20.83 -14.05
C SER A 55 8.37 -21.09 -13.41
N THR A 56 7.54 -21.92 -14.04
CA THR A 56 6.24 -22.34 -13.48
C THR A 56 6.35 -23.52 -12.51
N THR A 57 7.57 -23.99 -12.21
CA THR A 57 7.77 -25.11 -11.27
C THR A 57 7.94 -24.57 -9.86
N VAL A 58 6.82 -24.40 -9.16
CA VAL A 58 6.80 -23.96 -7.76
C VAL A 58 7.22 -25.14 -6.86
N PRO A 59 8.16 -24.96 -5.92
CA PRO A 59 8.45 -25.97 -4.90
C PRO A 59 7.17 -26.32 -4.12
N ALA A 60 6.91 -27.60 -3.93
CA ALA A 60 5.64 -28.10 -3.41
C ALA A 60 5.25 -27.53 -2.02
N ASP A 61 6.21 -27.05 -1.23
CA ASP A 61 6.00 -26.49 0.11
C ASP A 61 6.09 -24.95 0.16
N LEU A 62 6.43 -24.26 -0.94
CA LEU A 62 6.71 -22.82 -0.93
C LEU A 62 5.47 -22.02 -0.53
N GLY A 63 4.31 -22.33 -1.12
CA GLY A 63 3.06 -21.65 -0.83
C GLY A 63 2.67 -21.78 0.65
N ASP A 64 2.70 -23.00 1.20
CA ASP A 64 2.42 -23.26 2.62
C ASP A 64 3.32 -22.44 3.55
N ARG A 65 4.62 -22.38 3.26
CA ARG A 65 5.59 -21.63 4.07
C ARG A 65 5.34 -20.14 4.03
N VAL A 66 5.15 -19.57 2.85
CA VAL A 66 4.89 -18.13 2.67
C VAL A 66 3.56 -17.74 3.34
N LEU A 67 2.50 -18.51 3.09
CA LEU A 67 1.16 -18.22 3.57
C LEU A 67 1.02 -18.41 5.07
N ALA A 68 1.71 -19.37 5.66
CA ALA A 68 1.77 -19.51 7.12
C ALA A 68 2.43 -18.29 7.77
N GLN A 69 3.45 -17.69 7.15
CA GLN A 69 4.07 -16.47 7.65
C GLN A 69 3.14 -15.25 7.50
N LEU A 70 2.45 -15.11 6.38
CA LEU A 70 1.45 -14.05 6.20
C LEU A 70 0.29 -14.17 7.18
N ALA A 71 -0.19 -15.39 7.44
CA ALA A 71 -1.29 -15.65 8.37
C ALA A 71 -0.93 -15.28 9.82
N ALA A 72 0.35 -15.29 10.19
CA ALA A 72 0.80 -14.89 11.52
C ALA A 72 0.68 -13.38 11.78
N ARG A 73 0.62 -12.55 10.73
CA ARG A 73 0.39 -11.10 10.78
C ARG A 73 1.27 -10.30 11.75
N THR A 74 2.56 -10.61 11.76
CA THR A 74 3.56 -9.80 12.45
C THR A 74 4.58 -9.28 11.45
N ALA A 75 5.25 -8.18 11.78
CA ALA A 75 6.33 -7.65 10.93
C ALA A 75 7.43 -8.71 10.74
N ASP A 76 7.82 -9.39 11.83
CA ASP A 76 8.83 -10.45 11.81
C ASP A 76 8.42 -11.66 10.95
N SER A 77 7.15 -12.07 10.98
CA SER A 77 6.69 -13.18 10.14
C SER A 77 6.67 -12.78 8.67
N THR A 78 6.19 -11.58 8.39
CA THR A 78 6.16 -11.03 7.02
C THR A 78 7.56 -10.87 6.46
N GLU A 79 8.55 -10.47 7.27
CA GLU A 79 9.95 -10.39 6.86
C GLU A 79 10.54 -11.79 6.54
N ARG A 80 10.14 -12.82 7.29
CA ARG A 80 10.48 -14.20 6.93
C ARG A 80 9.84 -14.62 5.61
N ALA A 81 8.59 -14.22 5.33
CA ALA A 81 7.96 -14.45 4.03
C ALA A 81 8.73 -13.73 2.91
N ARG A 82 9.13 -12.47 3.14
CA ARG A 82 9.95 -11.68 2.21
C ARG A 82 11.25 -12.37 1.83
N SER A 83 11.92 -13.02 2.79
CA SER A 83 13.16 -13.75 2.51
C SER A 83 13.00 -14.90 1.50
N LEU A 84 11.76 -15.38 1.30
CA LEU A 84 11.39 -16.40 0.32
C LEU A 84 11.02 -15.83 -1.05
N ALA A 85 10.85 -14.51 -1.16
CA ALA A 85 10.60 -13.83 -2.42
C ALA A 85 11.89 -13.60 -3.22
N ALA A 86 11.73 -13.52 -4.53
CA ALA A 86 12.80 -13.15 -5.45
C ALA A 86 13.12 -11.64 -5.30
N PRO A 87 14.40 -11.23 -5.24
CA PRO A 87 14.77 -9.82 -5.13
C PRO A 87 14.24 -8.99 -6.31
N GLY A 88 13.65 -7.83 -6.02
CA GLY A 88 13.04 -6.93 -7.00
C GLY A 88 11.72 -7.44 -7.60
N SER A 89 11.17 -8.55 -7.09
CA SER A 89 9.93 -9.12 -7.62
C SER A 89 8.67 -8.44 -7.05
N PRO A 90 7.52 -8.55 -7.75
CA PRO A 90 6.23 -8.09 -7.22
C PRO A 90 5.89 -8.69 -5.85
N ALA A 91 6.26 -9.97 -5.62
CA ALA A 91 6.06 -10.60 -4.32
C ALA A 91 6.91 -9.94 -3.22
N GLU A 92 8.19 -9.62 -3.48
CA GLU A 92 9.01 -8.89 -2.50
C GLU A 92 8.41 -7.53 -2.17
N ALA A 93 7.99 -6.77 -3.18
CA ALA A 93 7.35 -5.46 -3.00
C ALA A 93 6.09 -5.56 -2.12
N TYR A 94 5.28 -6.61 -2.32
CA TYR A 94 4.12 -6.89 -1.48
C TYR A 94 4.49 -7.13 -0.01
N PHE A 95 5.52 -7.93 0.26
CA PHE A 95 5.96 -8.16 1.64
C PHE A 95 6.58 -6.90 2.26
N LEU A 96 7.33 -6.09 1.51
CA LEU A 96 7.85 -4.81 1.99
C LEU A 96 6.71 -3.87 2.42
N HIS A 97 5.67 -3.75 1.59
CA HIS A 97 4.48 -2.97 1.94
C HIS A 97 3.83 -3.48 3.22
N GLN A 98 3.66 -4.81 3.36
CA GLN A 98 3.04 -5.40 4.54
C GLN A 98 3.89 -5.21 5.82
N VAL A 99 5.21 -5.32 5.73
CA VAL A 99 6.11 -5.02 6.86
C VAL A 99 5.99 -3.54 7.27
N ALA A 100 6.01 -2.63 6.29
CA ALA A 100 5.87 -1.20 6.54
C ALA A 100 4.52 -0.88 7.21
N ALA A 101 3.42 -1.46 6.71
CA ALA A 101 2.10 -1.32 7.30
C ALA A 101 2.08 -1.83 8.75
N LEU A 102 2.53 -3.06 9.01
CA LEU A 102 2.57 -3.65 10.35
C LEU A 102 3.46 -2.87 11.32
N SER A 103 4.50 -2.18 10.84
CA SER A 103 5.31 -1.29 11.68
C SER A 103 4.56 -0.06 12.20
N ILE A 104 3.50 0.35 11.50
CA ILE A 104 2.64 1.50 11.85
C ILE A 104 1.44 1.03 12.67
N VAL A 105 0.78 -0.04 12.23
CA VAL A 105 -0.50 -0.50 12.80
C VAL A 105 -0.33 -1.51 13.94
N GLY A 106 0.89 -2.02 14.12
CA GLY A 106 1.22 -3.08 15.07
C GLY A 106 0.79 -4.47 14.60
N ASP A 107 1.14 -5.47 15.42
CA ASP A 107 0.75 -6.86 15.18
C ASP A 107 -0.77 -7.02 15.13
N GLN A 108 -1.24 -7.86 14.21
CA GLN A 108 -2.67 -8.12 14.03
C GLN A 108 -3.04 -9.52 14.54
N PRO A 109 -4.33 -9.77 14.85
CA PRO A 109 -4.78 -11.11 15.19
C PRO A 109 -4.41 -12.11 14.10
N VAL A 110 -3.88 -13.27 14.52
CA VAL A 110 -3.49 -14.35 13.61
C VAL A 110 -4.69 -14.76 12.75
N ALA A 111 -4.52 -14.72 11.44
CA ALA A 111 -5.50 -15.20 10.49
C ALA A 111 -5.47 -16.73 10.41
N ARG A 112 -6.61 -17.33 10.10
CA ARG A 112 -6.69 -18.77 9.85
C ARG A 112 -6.23 -19.05 8.43
N LEU A 113 -5.28 -19.97 8.27
CA LEU A 113 -4.94 -20.54 6.97
C LEU A 113 -5.83 -21.76 6.70
N GLU A 114 -6.47 -21.80 5.54
CA GLU A 114 -7.30 -22.92 5.08
C GLU A 114 -6.81 -23.43 3.71
N GLY A 115 -6.87 -24.76 3.53
CA GLY A 115 -6.49 -25.42 2.29
C GLY A 115 -4.97 -25.55 2.08
N SER A 116 -4.62 -26.13 0.93
CA SER A 116 -3.23 -26.28 0.47
C SER A 116 -3.04 -25.83 -0.98
N GLU A 117 -4.12 -25.65 -1.76
CA GLU A 117 -4.17 -24.95 -3.05
C GLU A 117 -5.65 -24.90 -3.53
N PRO A 118 -6.22 -23.72 -3.86
CA PRO A 118 -5.68 -22.41 -3.55
C PRO A 118 -5.64 -22.18 -2.03
N TRP A 119 -4.66 -21.41 -1.55
CA TRP A 119 -4.55 -21.10 -0.13
C TRP A 119 -5.57 -20.02 0.24
N ARG A 120 -6.22 -20.16 1.40
CA ARG A 120 -7.16 -19.15 1.89
C ARG A 120 -6.70 -18.59 3.22
N VAL A 121 -6.45 -17.28 3.27
CA VAL A 121 -6.16 -16.57 4.53
C VAL A 121 -7.44 -15.90 4.99
N CYS A 122 -7.97 -16.36 6.12
CA CYS A 122 -9.28 -16.00 6.63
C CYS A 122 -9.19 -15.22 7.94
N ASP A 123 -9.74 -14.01 7.92
CA ASP A 123 -9.97 -13.17 9.08
C ASP A 123 -11.28 -13.49 9.77
N GLN A 124 -11.26 -13.50 11.09
CA GLN A 124 -12.49 -13.46 11.87
C GLN A 124 -12.96 -12.02 11.96
N VAL A 125 -14.13 -11.75 11.40
CA VAL A 125 -14.81 -10.44 11.46
C VAL A 125 -16.17 -10.61 12.13
N ASP A 126 -16.77 -9.50 12.55
CA ASP A 126 -18.12 -9.54 13.11
C ASP A 126 -19.09 -10.11 12.07
N GLY A 127 -19.73 -11.24 12.41
CA GLY A 127 -20.68 -11.93 11.54
C GLY A 127 -20.10 -13.02 10.64
N GLY A 128 -18.80 -13.33 10.70
CA GLY A 128 -18.24 -14.50 10.01
C GLY A 128 -16.74 -14.45 9.73
N ALA A 129 -16.32 -15.27 8.76
CA ALA A 129 -14.94 -15.25 8.27
C ALA A 129 -14.87 -14.55 6.91
N ARG A 130 -13.91 -13.63 6.74
CA ARG A 130 -13.57 -13.03 5.45
C ARG A 130 -12.27 -13.64 4.96
N CYS A 131 -12.32 -14.32 3.83
CA CYS A 131 -11.16 -15.03 3.28
C CYS A 131 -10.64 -14.37 2.01
N ARG A 132 -9.32 -14.39 1.87
CA ARG A 132 -8.60 -14.08 0.63
C ARG A 132 -8.00 -15.34 0.06
N THR A 133 -8.21 -15.55 -1.22
CA THR A 133 -7.63 -16.67 -1.97
C THR A 133 -6.29 -16.22 -2.51
N PHE A 134 -5.25 -17.02 -2.28
CA PHE A 134 -3.93 -16.83 -2.86
C PHE A 134 -3.63 -18.03 -3.75
N ASP A 135 -3.29 -17.75 -4.99
CA ASP A 135 -3.12 -18.75 -6.05
C ASP A 135 -2.16 -18.26 -7.13
N ALA A 136 -2.00 -19.07 -8.18
CA ALA A 136 -1.13 -18.78 -9.33
C ALA A 136 0.30 -18.34 -8.95
N LEU A 137 0.88 -18.99 -7.93
CA LEU A 137 2.25 -18.72 -7.51
C LEU A 137 3.21 -19.01 -8.68
N THR A 138 4.18 -18.13 -8.87
CA THR A 138 5.27 -18.29 -9.84
C THR A 138 6.60 -18.13 -9.13
N THR A 139 7.65 -18.74 -9.66
CA THR A 139 9.00 -18.66 -9.07
C THR A 139 10.04 -18.20 -10.08
N ASP A 140 11.11 -17.60 -9.57
CA ASP A 140 12.31 -17.35 -10.36
C ASP A 140 13.10 -18.65 -10.61
N ALA A 141 14.27 -18.52 -11.26
CA ALA A 141 15.15 -19.65 -11.54
C ALA A 141 15.75 -20.31 -10.28
N ASP A 142 15.78 -19.60 -9.15
CA ASP A 142 16.28 -20.07 -7.87
C ASP A 142 15.17 -20.70 -7.00
N GLY A 143 13.93 -20.76 -7.51
CA GLY A 143 12.78 -21.30 -6.80
C GLY A 143 12.21 -20.37 -5.73
N ARG A 144 12.52 -19.06 -5.80
CA ARG A 144 11.98 -18.02 -4.90
C ARG A 144 10.67 -17.48 -5.46
N LEU A 145 9.74 -17.10 -4.59
CA LEU A 145 8.44 -16.58 -4.99
C LEU A 145 8.61 -15.28 -5.79
N PHE A 146 8.17 -15.28 -7.04
CA PHE A 146 8.27 -14.11 -7.92
C PHE A 146 6.97 -13.30 -7.93
N SER A 147 5.84 -13.96 -8.17
CA SER A 147 4.51 -13.32 -8.18
C SER A 147 3.43 -14.32 -7.76
N PHE A 148 2.25 -13.81 -7.46
CA PHE A 148 1.04 -14.58 -7.13
C PHE A 148 -0.21 -13.75 -7.42
N GLU A 149 -1.37 -14.39 -7.37
CA GLU A 149 -2.67 -13.74 -7.45
C GLU A 149 -3.35 -13.69 -6.08
N ILE A 150 -4.16 -12.66 -5.86
CA ILE A 150 -5.11 -12.59 -4.75
C ILE A 150 -6.51 -12.52 -5.35
N ASP A 151 -7.41 -13.41 -4.92
CA ASP A 151 -8.78 -13.51 -5.44
C ASP A 151 -8.83 -13.51 -6.98
N GLY A 152 -7.88 -14.19 -7.64
CA GLY A 152 -7.75 -14.30 -9.10
C GLY A 152 -7.28 -13.04 -9.82
N ARG A 153 -6.69 -12.06 -9.10
CA ARG A 153 -6.09 -10.85 -9.67
C ARG A 153 -4.60 -10.81 -9.38
N SER A 154 -3.80 -10.53 -10.39
CA SER A 154 -2.34 -10.36 -10.24
C SER A 154 -2.00 -9.17 -9.34
N ILE A 155 -0.97 -9.35 -8.51
CA ILE A 155 -0.32 -8.27 -7.73
C ILE A 155 0.62 -7.41 -8.59
N GLU A 156 0.97 -7.86 -9.79
CA GLU A 156 1.87 -7.13 -10.67
C GLU A 156 1.26 -5.80 -11.13
N GLY A 157 2.08 -4.74 -11.16
CA GLY A 157 1.62 -3.39 -11.49
C GLY A 157 0.63 -2.80 -10.49
N ARG A 158 0.49 -3.41 -9.29
CA ARG A 158 -0.32 -2.88 -8.19
C ARG A 158 0.49 -2.24 -7.07
N LEU A 159 1.81 -2.41 -7.06
CA LEU A 159 2.69 -1.92 -6.01
C LEU A 159 3.88 -1.12 -6.55
N VAL A 160 4.26 -0.10 -5.79
CA VAL A 160 5.56 0.59 -5.88
C VAL A 160 6.18 0.65 -4.48
N VAL A 161 7.49 0.43 -4.40
CA VAL A 161 8.29 0.50 -3.17
C VAL A 161 9.50 1.41 -3.41
N ASP A 162 10.03 2.00 -2.34
CA ASP A 162 11.23 2.86 -2.37
C ASP A 162 11.15 3.94 -3.47
N GLY A 163 10.09 4.73 -3.38
CA GLY A 163 9.78 5.72 -4.40
C GLY A 163 10.48 7.05 -4.19
N TYR A 164 9.76 8.10 -4.52
CA TYR A 164 10.29 9.45 -4.58
C TYR A 164 10.49 10.05 -3.19
N THR A 165 11.41 11.00 -3.10
CA THR A 165 11.63 11.83 -1.93
C THR A 165 11.53 13.29 -2.34
N VAL A 166 10.81 14.07 -1.54
CA VAL A 166 10.66 15.51 -1.71
C VAL A 166 10.96 16.21 -0.39
N SER A 167 11.63 17.35 -0.46
CA SER A 167 11.94 18.16 0.71
C SER A 167 11.47 19.59 0.50
N ASP A 168 10.75 20.14 1.46
CA ASP A 168 10.35 21.54 1.51
C ASP A 168 10.24 22.04 2.94
N GLY A 169 10.55 23.32 3.19
CA GLY A 169 10.42 23.92 4.52
C GLY A 169 11.25 23.27 5.64
N GLY A 170 12.28 22.47 5.30
CA GLY A 170 13.06 21.68 6.25
C GLY A 170 12.44 20.34 6.63
N VAL A 171 11.39 19.91 5.94
CA VAL A 171 10.73 18.61 6.10
C VAL A 171 10.97 17.78 4.86
N THR A 172 11.30 16.50 5.02
CA THR A 172 11.47 15.53 3.94
C THR A 172 10.37 14.49 4.02
N VAL A 173 9.70 14.21 2.91
CA VAL A 173 8.71 13.14 2.78
C VAL A 173 9.19 12.17 1.71
N SER A 174 9.28 10.90 2.08
CA SER A 174 9.73 9.81 1.21
C SER A 174 8.62 8.76 1.06
N LEU A 175 8.36 8.33 -0.18
CA LEU A 175 7.46 7.20 -0.43
C LEU A 175 8.13 5.92 0.03
N VAL A 176 7.56 5.27 1.06
CA VAL A 176 7.99 3.92 1.46
C VAL A 176 7.35 2.90 0.54
N SER A 177 6.03 2.98 0.35
CA SER A 177 5.31 2.13 -0.61
C SER A 177 3.94 2.69 -0.96
N ALA A 178 3.42 2.31 -2.12
CA ALA A 178 2.03 2.50 -2.52
C ALA A 178 1.47 1.17 -3.04
N TYR A 179 0.23 0.83 -2.68
CA TYR A 179 -0.45 -0.39 -3.11
C TYR A 179 -1.91 -0.12 -3.47
N ARG A 180 -2.30 -0.45 -4.71
CA ARG A 180 -3.71 -0.55 -5.09
C ARG A 180 -4.28 -1.90 -4.71
N THR A 181 -5.04 -1.94 -3.63
CA THR A 181 -5.58 -3.16 -3.04
C THR A 181 -6.46 -3.93 -4.04
N ILE A 182 -6.37 -5.25 -4.03
CA ILE A 182 -7.18 -6.12 -4.90
C ILE A 182 -8.69 -6.14 -4.56
N PRO A 183 -9.12 -6.07 -3.30
CA PRO A 183 -10.52 -6.29 -2.96
C PRO A 183 -11.49 -5.19 -3.36
N ASP A 184 -11.01 -3.96 -3.26
CA ASP A 184 -11.80 -2.74 -3.34
C ASP A 184 -11.11 -1.65 -4.17
N ASP A 185 -9.93 -1.94 -4.73
CA ASP A 185 -9.14 -1.00 -5.53
C ASP A 185 -8.83 0.32 -4.80
N SER A 186 -8.78 0.27 -3.46
CA SER A 186 -8.33 1.36 -2.60
C SER A 186 -6.82 1.57 -2.74
N MET A 187 -6.38 2.82 -2.65
CA MET A 187 -4.96 3.16 -2.65
C MET A 187 -4.45 3.27 -1.23
N VAL A 188 -3.47 2.45 -0.88
CA VAL A 188 -2.77 2.52 0.41
C VAL A 188 -1.38 3.10 0.18
N VAL A 189 -1.11 4.28 0.74
CA VAL A 189 0.18 4.99 0.61
C VAL A 189 0.86 5.06 1.96
N ILE A 190 2.11 4.61 2.03
CA ILE A 190 2.93 4.69 3.23
C ILE A 190 4.10 5.63 2.95
N VAL A 191 4.26 6.64 3.79
CA VAL A 191 5.37 7.60 3.71
C VAL A 191 6.18 7.62 5.00
N GLU A 192 7.44 7.99 4.86
CA GLU A 192 8.33 8.37 5.94
C GLU A 192 8.52 9.88 5.91
N ILE A 193 8.34 10.52 7.05
CA ILE A 193 8.44 11.96 7.22
C ILE A 193 9.58 12.23 8.18
N GLU A 194 10.56 13.01 7.73
CA GLU A 194 11.69 13.47 8.53
C GLU A 194 11.56 14.97 8.75
N ASN A 195 11.57 15.40 10.01
CA ASN A 195 11.56 16.80 10.36
C ASN A 195 12.99 17.29 10.62
N GLY A 196 13.61 17.89 9.60
CA GLY A 196 14.95 18.48 9.70
C GLY A 196 14.98 19.83 10.44
N ARG A 197 13.83 20.35 10.89
CA ARG A 197 13.75 21.61 11.65
C ARG A 197 14.09 21.41 13.12
N SER A 198 14.28 22.51 13.85
CA SER A 198 14.49 22.50 15.30
C SER A 198 13.19 22.46 16.12
N ASP A 199 12.11 22.99 15.55
CA ASP A 199 10.76 22.98 16.10
C ASP A 199 9.97 21.73 15.65
N GLY A 200 8.89 21.42 16.37
CA GLY A 200 8.00 20.33 16.00
C GLY A 200 7.05 20.71 14.87
N ILE A 201 6.60 19.72 14.11
CA ILE A 201 5.57 19.85 13.08
C ILE A 201 4.41 18.89 13.38
N ILE A 202 3.26 19.17 12.78
CA ILE A 202 2.07 18.31 12.76
C ILE A 202 1.73 18.02 11.30
N ALA A 203 1.77 16.75 10.92
CA ALA A 203 1.30 16.27 9.63
C ALA A 203 -0.23 16.08 9.69
N ASN A 204 -0.98 16.87 8.95
CA ASN A 204 -2.45 16.86 8.97
C ASN A 204 -2.99 15.73 8.08
N GLY A 205 -2.84 14.49 8.53
CA GLY A 205 -3.11 13.31 7.72
C GLY A 205 -4.55 13.18 7.23
N PHE A 206 -5.55 13.67 7.98
CA PHE A 206 -6.97 13.70 7.56
C PHE A 206 -7.31 14.78 6.53
N ALA A 207 -6.36 15.66 6.23
CA ALA A 207 -6.48 16.66 5.15
C ALA A 207 -5.59 16.29 3.95
N ALA A 208 -5.02 15.08 3.94
CA ALA A 208 -4.27 14.58 2.80
C ALA A 208 -5.20 14.35 1.60
N VAL A 209 -4.69 14.63 0.40
CA VAL A 209 -5.38 14.40 -0.87
C VAL A 209 -4.47 13.59 -1.77
N TYR A 210 -5.04 12.61 -2.47
CA TYR A 210 -4.36 11.89 -3.54
C TYR A 210 -4.91 12.34 -4.89
N SER A 211 -4.07 12.93 -5.72
CA SER A 211 -4.43 13.38 -7.06
C SER A 211 -3.98 12.36 -8.10
N ASP A 212 -4.93 11.65 -8.70
CA ASP A 212 -4.72 10.79 -9.86
C ASP A 212 -4.86 11.63 -11.14
N PRO A 213 -3.90 11.58 -12.08
CA PRO A 213 -3.93 12.39 -13.30
C PRO A 213 -5.08 12.05 -14.25
N THR A 214 -5.70 10.88 -14.08
CA THR A 214 -6.78 10.34 -14.93
C THR A 214 -8.12 10.36 -14.21
N LEU A 215 -8.15 9.99 -12.93
CA LEU A 215 -9.37 9.80 -12.15
C LEU A 215 -9.73 11.02 -11.29
N GLY A 216 -8.81 11.96 -11.08
CA GLY A 216 -9.01 13.15 -10.29
C GLY A 216 -8.56 13.01 -8.84
N ASP A 217 -9.09 13.88 -7.99
CA ASP A 217 -8.69 13.97 -6.58
C ASP A 217 -9.51 13.04 -5.68
N PHE A 218 -8.82 12.37 -4.76
CA PHE A 218 -9.40 11.52 -3.72
C PHE A 218 -9.09 12.08 -2.35
N GLU A 219 -10.13 12.31 -1.54
CA GLU A 219 -9.96 12.60 -0.12
C GLU A 219 -9.51 11.35 0.63
N VAL A 220 -8.71 11.55 1.68
CA VAL A 220 -8.27 10.47 2.55
C VAL A 220 -9.43 9.84 3.31
N ALA A 221 -9.65 8.53 3.12
CA ALA A 221 -10.63 7.75 3.86
C ALA A 221 -10.13 7.41 5.28
N SER A 222 -8.83 7.17 5.42
CA SER A 222 -8.19 6.89 6.71
C SER A 222 -6.72 7.29 6.73
N SER A 223 -6.24 7.73 7.90
CA SER A 223 -4.83 8.05 8.15
C SER A 223 -4.39 7.49 9.50
N VAL A 224 -3.25 6.79 9.53
CA VAL A 224 -2.68 6.20 10.75
C VAL A 224 -1.18 6.44 10.83
N GLY A 225 -0.70 6.73 12.02
CA GLY A 225 0.71 7.02 12.29
C GLY A 225 0.83 8.10 13.36
N LEU A 226 2.07 8.52 13.63
CA LEU A 226 2.33 9.68 14.48
C LEU A 226 2.29 10.93 13.61
N ASP A 227 1.35 11.82 13.90
CA ASP A 227 1.15 13.11 13.21
C ASP A 227 2.05 14.21 13.79
N ALA A 228 2.30 14.20 15.10
CA ALA A 228 3.22 15.12 15.75
C ALA A 228 4.68 14.61 15.68
N ILE A 229 5.54 15.38 15.01
CA ILE A 229 6.94 15.01 14.75
C ILE A 229 7.85 16.07 15.37
N ALA A 230 8.63 15.67 16.38
CA ALA A 230 9.59 16.55 17.02
C ALA A 230 10.67 17.04 16.04
N GLY A 231 11.29 18.18 16.33
CA GLY A 231 12.45 18.65 15.57
C GLY A 231 13.59 17.63 15.58
N GLY A 232 14.16 17.34 14.41
CA GLY A 232 15.14 16.27 14.20
C GLY A 232 14.58 14.84 14.25
N GLY A 233 13.26 14.69 14.43
CA GLY A 233 12.59 13.39 14.51
C GLY A 233 12.12 12.87 13.16
N SER A 234 11.67 11.61 13.14
CA SER A 234 10.98 11.01 12.01
C SER A 234 9.74 10.24 12.45
N ALA A 235 8.79 10.07 11.53
CA ALA A 235 7.59 9.27 11.72
C ALA A 235 7.18 8.62 10.40
N ARG A 236 6.42 7.53 10.50
CA ARG A 236 5.73 6.92 9.35
C ARG A 236 4.24 7.12 9.46
N MET A 237 3.63 7.37 8.31
CA MET A 237 2.18 7.51 8.17
C MET A 237 1.68 6.62 7.03
N LEU A 238 0.52 6.03 7.25
CA LEU A 238 -0.24 5.24 6.29
C LEU A 238 -1.52 6.00 5.97
N PHE A 239 -1.79 6.19 4.68
CA PHE A 239 -3.00 6.80 4.15
C PHE A 239 -3.77 5.77 3.32
N VAL A 240 -5.09 5.83 3.41
CA VAL A 240 -6.00 5.04 2.57
C VAL A 240 -6.92 5.99 1.84
N PHE A 241 -7.02 5.80 0.53
CA PHE A 241 -7.93 6.53 -0.35
C PHE A 241 -8.87 5.52 -1.03
N ASP A 242 -10.15 5.87 -1.17
CA ASP A 242 -11.17 5.02 -1.80
C ASP A 242 -11.10 5.10 -3.35
N GLY A 243 -9.88 4.98 -3.88
CA GLY A 243 -9.58 5.00 -5.31
C GLY A 243 -8.18 5.53 -5.63
N GLY A 244 -7.91 5.69 -6.93
CA GLY A 244 -6.62 6.09 -7.48
C GLY A 244 -5.84 4.92 -8.10
N ASP A 245 -5.00 5.23 -9.07
CA ASP A 245 -3.91 4.36 -9.53
C ASP A 245 -2.62 4.70 -8.78
N ILE A 246 -1.57 3.91 -8.97
CA ILE A 246 -0.27 4.11 -8.31
C ILE A 246 0.42 5.37 -8.79
N ALA A 247 0.14 5.77 -10.04
CA ALA A 247 0.62 7.00 -10.61
C ALA A 247 -0.24 8.16 -10.11
N GLY A 248 0.34 9.05 -9.32
CA GLY A 248 -0.39 10.16 -8.74
C GLY A 248 0.43 10.94 -7.72
N ASP A 249 -0.18 12.01 -7.23
CA ASP A 249 0.43 12.95 -6.30
C ASP A 249 -0.22 12.82 -4.92
N LEU A 250 0.57 12.52 -3.89
CA LEU A 250 0.13 12.69 -2.51
C LEU A 250 0.41 14.13 -2.06
N VAL A 251 -0.63 14.89 -1.75
CA VAL A 251 -0.52 16.22 -1.14
C VAL A 251 -0.73 16.10 0.36
N LEU A 252 0.31 16.38 1.14
CA LEU A 252 0.29 16.29 2.59
C LEU A 252 0.46 17.69 3.22
N PRO A 253 -0.58 18.22 3.88
CA PRO A 253 -0.49 19.49 4.60
C PRO A 253 0.20 19.32 5.96
N PHE A 254 1.01 20.32 6.30
CA PHE A 254 1.74 20.43 7.56
C PHE A 254 1.39 21.72 8.27
N THR A 255 1.58 21.72 9.58
CA THR A 255 1.52 22.92 10.41
C THR A 255 2.63 22.87 11.44
N SER A 256 3.24 24.00 11.79
CA SER A 256 4.17 24.06 12.93
C SER A 256 3.43 23.68 14.21
N ALA A 257 4.14 23.11 15.20
CA ALA A 257 3.53 22.70 16.46
C ALA A 257 2.93 23.86 17.28
N ASP A 258 3.33 25.11 16.97
CA ASP A 258 2.77 26.33 17.54
C ASP A 258 1.65 26.97 16.68
N PHE A 259 1.30 26.33 15.56
CA PHE A 259 0.23 26.74 14.63
C PHE A 259 0.44 28.10 13.95
N THR A 260 1.68 28.56 13.85
CA THR A 260 2.02 29.84 13.21
C THR A 260 2.32 29.72 11.71
N GLU A 261 2.77 28.55 11.26
CA GLU A 261 3.14 28.27 9.87
C GLU A 261 2.37 27.07 9.35
N SER A 262 1.94 27.14 8.09
CA SER A 262 1.33 26.02 7.36
C SER A 262 1.90 25.93 5.95
N PHE A 263 2.15 24.72 5.48
CA PHE A 263 2.68 24.44 4.15
C PHE A 263 2.20 23.06 3.70
N GLN A 264 2.47 22.69 2.45
CA GLN A 264 2.11 21.38 1.90
C GLN A 264 3.27 20.81 1.11
N ILE A 265 3.41 19.50 1.14
CA ILE A 265 4.39 18.77 0.34
C ILE A 265 3.63 17.89 -0.65
N THR A 266 4.00 17.97 -1.92
CA THR A 266 3.49 17.11 -2.98
C THR A 266 4.53 16.06 -3.32
N LEU A 267 4.16 14.80 -3.15
CA LEU A 267 4.97 13.64 -3.47
C LEU A 267 4.41 12.96 -4.73
N THR A 268 5.11 13.11 -5.84
CA THR A 268 4.72 12.53 -7.13
C THR A 268 5.24 11.12 -7.28
N ALA A 269 4.34 10.15 -7.38
CA ALA A 269 4.65 8.80 -7.84
C ALA A 269 4.60 8.77 -9.37
N ALA A 270 5.76 8.84 -10.02
CA ALA A 270 5.86 8.53 -11.45
C ALA A 270 5.91 7.01 -11.66
N THR A 271 5.31 6.54 -12.75
CA THR A 271 5.48 5.17 -13.22
C THR A 271 6.93 5.01 -13.72
N PRO A 272 7.68 3.98 -13.28
CA PRO A 272 9.03 3.73 -13.77
C PRO A 272 9.08 3.44 -15.29
#